data_AF-V2XNT7-F1
#
_entry.id   AF-V2XNT7-F1
#
_cell.length_a   1.000
_cell.length_b   1.000
_cell.length_c   1.000
_cell.angle_alpha   90.00
_cell.angle_beta   90.00
_cell.angle_gamma   90.00
#
_symmetry.space_group_name_H-M   'P 1'
#
loop_
_entity.id
_entity.type
_entity.pdbx_description
1 polymer ?
#
loop_
_entity_poly.entity_id
_entity_poly.type
_entity_poly.pdbx_seq_one_letter_code
_entity_poly.pdbx_strand_id
1 'polypeptide(L)'
;MPVELTQLTPPKELTPADKNTIFQHFNRRLAAYRNNAELYADAECHLSPLPEEKKGQIKDEYTKGLNDWANGLLEQAWIACGEPEEKSGVKCPKLDIYSDTSTVGLPKLPPQEELIRVINTILFLHVTTSKQYSARTRCFLSSFGTLNEEAIVAALKNPESAIEQAQKQAQETTEAHASRGRTLRYIGMGAGAVLGGVLVGVTGGLAAPLVGGAASAVLGLLGVGGTAAGLLASGLAGSAAVCGALFGVYGAQSTASMIHRHTREVRDLDIVPVGTHPDEETLALRLCVSGWLSSEEEITAPWTIFGGDDTFALRWEVKALRDLSNALVTLVGTNAMKFVGAQVVQRTVLAPILAALAPTAWLKVGQIIDNPWSNAKALAVKTGAVLGELLAKRVFGNRPLTLTGYSLGSLVIFEALKYLTTLPPSQTSHLIQDVFLFGTPADTNPSTWASFRRLVCGRIVNGYSNGDYVLGILSRASTGNWKVAGLEPVDAIGVESELVGEVIGHTKWRGLIGKALKDCGAPGVLDEQIELQLKTIAQPMEQEMNINDEEAKEIIEKGM
;
A
#
# COMPACT_ATOMS: atom_id res chain seq x y z
N MET A 1 -18.01 -2.94 17.67
CA MET A 1 -19.01 -4.05 17.63
C MET A 1 -18.27 -5.36 17.87
N PRO A 2 -18.86 -6.42 18.43
CA PRO A 2 -18.19 -7.72 18.44
C PRO A 2 -17.98 -8.13 16.98
N VAL A 3 -16.72 -8.20 16.55
CA VAL A 3 -16.37 -8.58 15.18
C VAL A 3 -16.83 -10.02 14.97
N GLU A 4 -17.69 -10.25 13.96
CA GLU A 4 -18.15 -11.60 13.61
C GLU A 4 -17.00 -12.40 12.98
N LEU A 5 -16.39 -13.27 13.78
CA LEU A 5 -15.24 -14.10 13.38
C LEU A 5 -15.60 -15.19 12.36
N THR A 6 -16.90 -15.34 12.07
CA THR A 6 -17.46 -16.16 10.98
C THR A 6 -16.92 -15.74 9.60
N GLN A 7 -16.47 -14.48 9.47
CA GLN A 7 -15.92 -13.91 8.24
C GLN A 7 -14.48 -14.35 7.94
N LEU A 8 -13.79 -14.97 8.90
CA LEU A 8 -12.42 -15.49 8.75
C LEU A 8 -12.37 -16.98 8.40
N THR A 9 -13.52 -17.63 8.25
CA THR A 9 -13.62 -19.05 7.91
C THR A 9 -14.38 -19.25 6.60
N PRO A 10 -14.03 -20.26 5.79
CA PRO A 10 -14.69 -20.50 4.52
C PRO A 10 -16.19 -20.74 4.73
N PRO A 11 -17.06 -20.22 3.84
CA PRO A 11 -18.49 -20.52 3.87
C PRO A 11 -18.75 -22.02 3.86
N LYS A 12 -19.71 -22.47 4.67
CA LYS A 12 -20.07 -23.89 4.76
C LYS A 12 -20.96 -24.32 3.60
N GLU A 13 -21.59 -23.34 2.93
CA GLU A 13 -22.52 -23.49 1.82
C GLU A 13 -21.81 -23.80 0.49
N LEU A 14 -20.51 -23.54 0.40
CA LEU A 14 -19.73 -23.77 -0.82
C LEU A 14 -19.63 -25.26 -1.16
N THR A 15 -20.09 -25.62 -2.36
CA THR A 15 -19.94 -26.99 -2.86
C THR A 15 -18.48 -27.28 -3.21
N PRO A 16 -18.05 -28.56 -3.28
CA PRO A 16 -16.70 -28.91 -3.75
C PRO A 16 -16.38 -28.33 -5.15
N ALA A 17 -17.39 -28.20 -6.02
CA ALA A 17 -17.25 -27.61 -7.34
C ALA A 17 -16.96 -26.10 -7.25
N ASP A 18 -17.63 -25.38 -6.35
CA ASP A 18 -17.40 -23.96 -6.11
C ASP A 18 -16.00 -23.71 -5.56
N LYS A 19 -15.56 -24.51 -4.58
CA LYS A 19 -14.22 -24.42 -4.01
C LYS A 19 -13.12 -24.68 -5.05
N ASN A 20 -13.29 -25.71 -5.87
CA ASN A 20 -12.37 -25.97 -6.98
C ASN A 20 -12.36 -24.83 -8.01
N THR A 21 -13.53 -24.25 -8.31
CA THR A 21 -13.65 -23.10 -9.21
C THR A 21 -12.90 -21.88 -8.64
N ILE A 22 -13.10 -21.56 -7.36
CA ILE A 22 -12.38 -20.49 -6.66
C ILE A 22 -10.87 -20.73 -6.76
N PHE A 23 -10.40 -21.95 -6.42
CA PHE A 23 -8.98 -22.28 -6.46
C PHE A 23 -8.38 -22.13 -7.87
N GLN A 24 -9.08 -22.58 -8.91
CA GLN A 24 -8.62 -22.44 -10.29
C GLN A 24 -8.49 -20.97 -10.69
N HIS A 25 -9.50 -20.14 -10.40
CA HIS A 25 -9.41 -18.69 -10.64
C HIS A 25 -8.28 -18.05 -9.85
N PHE A 26 -8.13 -18.41 -8.57
CA PHE A 26 -7.06 -17.91 -7.71
C PHE A 26 -5.68 -18.25 -8.27
N ASN A 27 -5.45 -19.52 -8.60
CA ASN A 27 -4.20 -20.02 -9.14
C ASN A 27 -3.80 -19.28 -10.43
N ARG A 28 -4.73 -19.16 -11.40
CA ARG A 28 -4.45 -18.51 -12.68
C ARG A 28 -4.23 -17.00 -12.55
N ARG A 29 -5.00 -16.32 -11.69
CA ARG A 29 -4.79 -14.90 -11.39
C ARG A 29 -3.48 -14.66 -10.65
N LEU A 30 -3.08 -15.56 -9.74
CA LEU A 30 -1.81 -15.49 -9.04
C LEU A 30 -0.63 -15.71 -9.99
N ALA A 31 -0.74 -16.67 -10.92
CA ALA A 31 0.23 -16.87 -11.99
C ALA A 31 0.38 -15.61 -12.86
N ALA A 32 -0.74 -14.99 -13.27
CA ALA A 32 -0.72 -13.75 -14.04
C ALA A 32 -0.07 -12.59 -13.27
N TYR A 33 -0.42 -12.43 -11.99
CA TYR A 33 0.18 -11.42 -11.11
C TYR A 33 1.69 -11.63 -10.97
N ARG A 34 2.12 -12.87 -10.76
CA ARG A 34 3.54 -13.25 -10.67
C ARG A 34 4.29 -12.90 -11.96
N ASN A 35 3.76 -13.29 -13.11
CA ASN A 35 4.37 -13.00 -14.42
C ASN A 35 4.52 -11.49 -14.66
N ASN A 36 3.52 -10.69 -14.29
CA ASN A 36 3.59 -9.23 -14.39
C ASN A 36 4.66 -8.64 -13.46
N ALA A 37 4.82 -9.17 -12.24
CA ALA A 37 5.86 -8.73 -11.31
C ALA A 37 7.26 -9.09 -11.80
N GLU A 38 7.43 -10.27 -12.40
CA GLU A 38 8.68 -10.70 -13.04
C GLU A 38 9.09 -9.78 -14.21
N LEU A 39 8.11 -9.34 -15.01
CA LEU A 39 8.33 -8.37 -16.10
C LEU A 39 8.91 -7.03 -15.61
N TYR A 40 8.57 -6.58 -14.40
CA TYR A 40 9.19 -5.37 -13.84
C TYR A 40 10.65 -5.58 -13.46
N ALA A 41 11.01 -6.76 -12.95
CA ALA A 41 12.42 -7.10 -12.69
C ALA A 41 13.22 -7.23 -13.99
N ASP A 42 12.59 -7.76 -15.05
CA ASP A 42 13.18 -7.76 -16.38
C ASP A 42 13.42 -6.35 -16.91
N ALA A 43 12.43 -5.47 -16.81
CA ALA A 43 12.54 -4.09 -17.26
C ALA A 43 13.71 -3.35 -16.57
N GLU A 44 13.85 -3.50 -15.25
CA GLU A 44 15.00 -2.96 -14.52
C GLU A 44 16.32 -3.57 -14.99
N CYS A 45 16.39 -4.89 -15.15
CA CYS A 45 17.61 -5.57 -15.62
C CYS A 45 18.06 -5.06 -17.00
N HIS A 46 17.13 -4.76 -17.91
CA HIS A 46 17.46 -4.21 -19.22
C HIS A 46 17.92 -2.75 -19.16
N LEU A 47 17.29 -1.94 -18.31
CA LEU A 47 17.58 -0.50 -18.21
C LEU A 47 18.72 -0.17 -17.24
N SER A 48 19.12 -1.11 -16.38
CA SER A 48 20.12 -0.88 -15.34
C SER A 48 21.52 -0.64 -15.92
N PRO A 49 22.23 0.42 -15.49
CA PRO A 49 23.61 0.67 -15.88
C PRO A 49 24.62 -0.20 -15.11
N LEU A 50 24.14 -1.05 -14.20
CA LEU A 50 25.00 -1.93 -13.41
C LEU A 50 25.66 -3.02 -14.30
N PRO A 51 26.80 -3.59 -13.87
CA PRO A 51 27.40 -4.74 -14.56
C PRO A 51 26.41 -5.89 -14.73
N GLU A 52 26.48 -6.61 -15.87
CA GLU A 52 25.61 -7.74 -16.22
C GLU A 52 25.44 -8.76 -15.08
N GLU A 53 26.54 -9.13 -14.42
CA GLU A 53 26.51 -10.04 -13.29
C GLU A 53 25.64 -9.52 -12.14
N LYS A 54 25.79 -8.25 -11.77
CA LYS A 54 25.08 -7.66 -10.63
C LYS A 54 23.59 -7.49 -10.91
N LYS A 55 23.22 -7.03 -12.11
CA LYS A 55 21.80 -6.90 -12.47
C LYS A 55 21.12 -8.26 -12.68
N GLY A 56 21.85 -9.26 -13.17
CA GLY A 56 21.40 -10.65 -13.20
C GLY A 56 21.12 -11.20 -11.80
N GLN A 57 22.05 -10.99 -10.85
CA GLN A 57 21.86 -11.40 -9.45
C GLN A 57 20.61 -10.75 -8.81
N ILE A 58 20.42 -9.44 -9.00
CA ILE A 58 19.23 -8.72 -8.46
C ILE A 58 17.94 -9.32 -9.03
N LYS A 59 17.90 -9.57 -10.35
CA LYS A 59 16.75 -10.20 -11.00
C LYS A 59 16.49 -11.60 -10.43
N ASP A 60 17.51 -12.45 -10.37
CA ASP A 60 17.37 -13.84 -9.94
C ASP A 60 16.94 -13.95 -8.46
N GLU A 61 17.49 -13.12 -7.58
CA GLU A 61 17.07 -13.05 -6.18
C GLU A 61 15.62 -12.59 -6.04
N TYR A 62 15.21 -11.58 -6.83
CA TYR A 62 13.81 -11.12 -6.85
C TYR A 62 12.87 -12.23 -7.33
N THR A 63 13.18 -12.85 -8.47
CA THR A 63 12.35 -13.91 -9.06
C THR A 63 12.24 -15.12 -8.13
N LYS A 64 13.32 -15.49 -7.45
CA LYS A 64 13.28 -16.54 -6.43
C LYS A 64 12.32 -16.18 -5.29
N GLY A 65 12.47 -15.01 -4.69
CA GLY A 65 11.58 -14.57 -3.60
C GLY A 65 10.12 -14.42 -4.03
N LEU A 66 9.88 -14.01 -5.27
CA LEU A 66 8.56 -13.93 -5.88
C LEU A 66 7.92 -15.31 -6.04
N ASN A 67 8.67 -16.30 -6.52
CA ASN A 67 8.21 -17.68 -6.67
C ASN A 67 7.93 -18.34 -5.32
N ASP A 68 8.81 -18.13 -4.33
CA ASP A 68 8.63 -18.65 -2.98
C ASP A 68 7.35 -18.08 -2.33
N TRP A 69 7.13 -16.76 -2.47
CA TRP A 69 5.90 -16.11 -2.01
C TRP A 69 4.65 -16.65 -2.71
N ALA A 70 4.67 -16.75 -4.04
CA ALA A 70 3.51 -17.16 -4.82
C ALA A 70 3.10 -18.60 -4.50
N ASN A 71 4.07 -19.52 -4.43
CA ASN A 71 3.81 -20.91 -4.05
C ASN A 71 3.31 -21.01 -2.60
N GLY A 72 3.91 -20.28 -1.66
CA GLY A 72 3.45 -20.27 -0.27
C GLY A 72 2.03 -19.73 -0.12
N LEU A 73 1.65 -18.71 -0.88
CA LEU A 73 0.28 -18.18 -0.88
C LEU A 73 -0.71 -19.13 -1.56
N LEU A 74 -0.29 -19.82 -2.63
CA LEU A 74 -1.10 -20.84 -3.30
C LEU A 74 -1.38 -22.03 -2.38
N GLU A 75 -0.42 -22.46 -1.57
CA GLU A 75 -0.62 -23.49 -0.54
C GLU A 75 -1.70 -23.07 0.48
N GLN A 76 -1.73 -21.81 0.91
CA GLN A 76 -2.79 -21.33 1.80
C GLN A 76 -4.16 -21.33 1.09
N ALA A 77 -4.20 -20.98 -0.19
CA ALA A 77 -5.42 -21.07 -1.00
C ALA A 77 -5.91 -22.51 -1.17
N TRP A 78 -4.99 -23.46 -1.36
CA TRP A 78 -5.30 -24.88 -1.45
C TRP A 78 -5.93 -25.39 -0.15
N ILE A 79 -5.36 -25.03 1.01
CA ILE A 79 -5.91 -25.38 2.33
C ILE A 79 -7.30 -24.75 2.53
N ALA A 80 -7.46 -23.47 2.23
CA ALA A 80 -8.73 -22.75 2.42
C ALA A 80 -9.86 -23.26 1.51
N CYS A 81 -9.53 -23.70 0.29
CA CYS A 81 -10.50 -24.30 -0.63
C CYS A 81 -10.79 -25.77 -0.30
N GLY A 82 -10.16 -26.34 0.74
CA GLY A 82 -10.33 -27.73 1.15
C GLY A 82 -9.51 -28.67 0.27
N GLU A 83 -8.65 -29.45 0.92
CA GLU A 83 -7.95 -30.55 0.26
C GLU A 83 -8.99 -31.53 -0.34
N PRO A 84 -8.81 -32.01 -1.58
CA PRO A 84 -9.54 -33.21 -1.99
C PRO A 84 -9.18 -34.30 -0.99
N GLU A 85 -10.19 -34.99 -0.42
CA GLU A 85 -10.03 -36.03 0.59
C GLU A 85 -8.67 -36.75 0.48
N GLU A 86 -7.91 -36.78 1.59
CA GLU A 86 -6.58 -37.39 1.79
C GLU A 86 -6.38 -38.79 1.16
N LYS A 87 -7.45 -39.43 0.68
CA LYS A 87 -7.45 -40.66 -0.11
C LYS A 87 -6.74 -40.55 -1.47
N SER A 88 -6.36 -39.37 -1.96
CA SER A 88 -5.84 -39.21 -3.34
C SER A 88 -4.35 -38.89 -3.47
N GLY A 89 -3.61 -38.52 -2.41
CA GLY A 89 -2.19 -38.18 -2.51
C GLY A 89 -1.86 -36.99 -3.44
N VAL A 90 -2.88 -36.20 -3.83
CA VAL A 90 -2.73 -35.05 -4.73
C VAL A 90 -2.12 -33.88 -3.97
N LYS A 91 -0.93 -33.45 -4.38
CA LYS A 91 -0.23 -32.29 -3.83
C LYS A 91 -0.76 -31.00 -4.45
N CYS A 92 -0.66 -29.89 -3.71
CA CYS A 92 -0.89 -28.55 -4.24
C CYS A 92 -0.07 -28.35 -5.53
N PRO A 93 -0.68 -27.85 -6.63
CA PRO A 93 0.06 -27.55 -7.84
C PRO A 93 1.12 -26.48 -7.57
N LYS A 94 2.27 -26.59 -8.23
CA LYS A 94 3.33 -25.58 -8.14
C LYS A 94 3.18 -24.55 -9.24
N LEU A 95 3.36 -23.28 -8.87
CA LEU A 95 3.50 -22.18 -9.82
C LEU A 95 4.92 -22.13 -10.38
N ASP A 96 4.99 -22.05 -11.70
CA ASP A 96 6.20 -21.90 -12.50
C ASP A 96 5.93 -21.04 -13.75
N ILE A 97 6.95 -20.86 -14.59
CA ILE A 97 6.87 -20.05 -15.81
C ILE A 97 5.86 -20.58 -16.84
N TYR A 98 5.43 -21.83 -16.75
CA TYR A 98 4.48 -22.48 -17.66
C TYR A 98 3.07 -22.55 -17.11
N SER A 99 2.85 -22.01 -15.91
CA SER A 99 1.55 -22.01 -15.26
C SER A 99 0.52 -21.20 -16.06
N ASP A 100 -0.64 -21.81 -16.25
CA ASP A 100 -1.74 -21.21 -17.01
C ASP A 100 -2.27 -19.94 -16.32
N THR A 101 -2.37 -18.86 -17.09
CA THR A 101 -2.87 -17.56 -16.63
C THR A 101 -4.28 -17.25 -17.14
N SER A 102 -4.81 -18.07 -18.06
CA SER A 102 -6.06 -17.78 -18.75
C SER A 102 -7.28 -18.13 -17.90
N THR A 103 -8.06 -17.16 -17.49
CA THR A 103 -9.36 -17.41 -16.83
C THR A 103 -10.48 -17.72 -17.81
N VAL A 104 -10.22 -17.66 -19.12
CA VAL A 104 -11.20 -17.95 -20.17
C VAL A 104 -11.64 -19.42 -20.10
N GLY A 105 -12.95 -19.64 -20.14
CA GLY A 105 -13.54 -20.97 -20.09
C GLY A 105 -13.68 -21.57 -18.68
N LEU A 106 -13.22 -20.88 -17.63
CA LEU A 106 -13.53 -21.30 -16.27
C LEU A 106 -15.02 -21.09 -15.93
N PRO A 107 -15.59 -21.93 -15.04
CA PRO A 107 -16.90 -21.66 -14.47
C PRO A 107 -16.95 -20.29 -13.79
N LYS A 108 -18.14 -19.72 -13.69
CA LYS A 108 -18.33 -18.43 -12.99
C LYS A 108 -17.99 -18.60 -11.51
N LEU A 109 -17.35 -17.58 -10.94
CA LEU A 109 -17.10 -17.51 -9.50
C LEU A 109 -18.43 -17.50 -8.73
N PRO A 110 -18.45 -18.05 -7.51
CA PRO A 110 -19.59 -17.96 -6.61
C PRO A 110 -19.87 -16.50 -6.20
N PRO A 111 -21.00 -16.23 -5.50
CA PRO A 111 -21.34 -14.89 -5.02
C PRO A 111 -20.17 -14.20 -4.31
N GLN A 112 -20.07 -12.89 -4.49
CA GLN A 112 -18.93 -12.10 -4.01
C GLN A 112 -18.72 -12.20 -2.50
N GLU A 113 -19.80 -12.31 -1.72
CA GLU A 113 -19.75 -12.47 -0.26
C GLU A 113 -19.05 -13.78 0.16
N GLU A 114 -19.36 -14.89 -0.51
CA GLU A 114 -18.73 -16.19 -0.26
C GLU A 114 -17.26 -16.19 -0.68
N LEU A 115 -16.96 -15.60 -1.84
CA LEU A 115 -15.60 -15.43 -2.33
C LEU A 115 -14.75 -14.63 -1.35
N ILE A 116 -15.22 -13.47 -0.90
CA ILE A 116 -14.49 -12.60 0.04
C ILE A 116 -14.17 -13.34 1.34
N ARG A 117 -15.09 -14.16 1.86
CA ARG A 117 -14.82 -14.97 3.06
C ARG A 117 -13.69 -15.97 2.84
N VAL A 118 -13.66 -16.66 1.70
CA VAL A 118 -12.52 -17.56 1.36
C VAL A 118 -11.23 -16.77 1.25
N ILE A 119 -11.24 -15.60 0.60
CA ILE A 119 -10.06 -14.74 0.47
C ILE A 119 -9.56 -14.25 1.85
N ASN A 120 -10.46 -13.89 2.75
CA ASN A 120 -10.12 -13.50 4.13
C ASN A 120 -9.55 -14.68 4.93
N THR A 121 -10.04 -15.90 4.73
CA THR A 121 -9.40 -17.11 5.29
C THR A 121 -7.99 -17.30 4.77
N ILE A 122 -7.76 -17.16 3.46
CA ILE A 122 -6.43 -17.27 2.85
C ILE A 122 -5.48 -16.22 3.45
N LEU A 123 -5.96 -14.98 3.57
CA LEU A 123 -5.19 -13.90 4.19
C LEU A 123 -4.85 -14.22 5.64
N PHE A 124 -5.83 -14.65 6.43
CA PHE A 124 -5.65 -15.03 7.82
C PHE A 124 -4.60 -16.14 7.99
N LEU A 125 -4.71 -17.23 7.21
CA LEU A 125 -3.75 -18.34 7.22
C LEU A 125 -2.34 -17.88 6.81
N HIS A 126 -2.25 -17.02 5.79
CA HIS A 126 -0.98 -16.49 5.32
C HIS A 126 -0.30 -15.61 6.39
N VAL A 127 -1.03 -14.67 7.00
CA VAL A 127 -0.49 -13.76 8.03
C VAL A 127 -0.04 -14.53 9.27
N THR A 128 -0.82 -15.51 9.72
CA THR A 128 -0.50 -16.31 10.90
C THR A 128 0.68 -17.26 10.66
N THR A 129 0.75 -17.90 9.50
CA THR A 129 1.83 -18.84 9.16
C THR A 129 3.14 -18.11 8.88
N SER A 130 3.11 -17.02 8.10
CA SER A 130 4.32 -16.29 7.70
C SER A 130 4.80 -15.28 8.74
N LYS A 131 3.94 -14.90 9.71
CA LYS A 131 4.18 -13.81 10.67
C LYS A 131 4.49 -12.47 9.98
N GLN A 132 4.01 -12.31 8.76
CA GLN A 132 4.22 -11.15 7.92
C GLN A 132 2.92 -10.86 7.16
N TYR A 133 2.63 -9.58 6.97
CA TYR A 133 1.63 -9.18 6.00
C TYR A 133 2.33 -8.44 4.88
N SER A 134 2.70 -9.18 3.83
CA SER A 134 3.43 -8.61 2.71
C SER A 134 2.55 -7.66 1.90
N ALA A 135 3.12 -6.55 1.44
CA ALA A 135 2.46 -5.65 0.50
C ALA A 135 1.97 -6.37 -0.75
N ARG A 136 2.71 -7.38 -1.21
CA ARG A 136 2.34 -8.20 -2.36
C ARG A 136 1.06 -9.02 -2.12
N THR A 137 0.93 -9.61 -0.93
CA THR A 137 -0.27 -10.35 -0.53
C THR A 137 -1.47 -9.42 -0.50
N ARG A 138 -1.35 -8.24 0.12
CA ARG A 138 -2.44 -7.24 0.16
C ARG A 138 -2.85 -6.80 -1.23
N CYS A 139 -1.91 -6.38 -2.08
CA CYS A 139 -2.20 -5.98 -3.47
C CYS A 139 -2.96 -7.06 -4.25
N PHE A 140 -2.47 -8.31 -4.18
CA PHE A 140 -3.07 -9.40 -4.92
C PHE A 140 -4.47 -9.76 -4.41
N LEU A 141 -4.64 -9.92 -3.10
CA LEU A 141 -5.92 -10.34 -2.51
C LEU A 141 -7.00 -9.25 -2.62
N SER A 142 -6.62 -7.97 -2.52
CA SER A 142 -7.55 -6.85 -2.75
C SER A 142 -8.15 -6.83 -4.16
N SER A 143 -7.53 -7.51 -5.13
CA SER A 143 -8.10 -7.66 -6.49
C SER A 143 -9.35 -8.55 -6.54
N PHE A 144 -9.66 -9.29 -5.49
CA PHE A 144 -10.87 -10.12 -5.38
C PHE A 144 -12.02 -9.40 -4.65
N GLY A 145 -11.74 -8.33 -3.91
CA GLY A 145 -12.71 -7.57 -3.15
C GLY A 145 -12.11 -6.92 -1.89
N THR A 146 -12.97 -6.30 -1.08
CA THR A 146 -12.57 -5.68 0.18
C THR A 146 -12.14 -6.73 1.20
N LEU A 147 -10.92 -6.60 1.71
CA LEU A 147 -10.37 -7.47 2.75
C LEU A 147 -10.89 -7.06 4.12
N ASN A 148 -11.31 -8.02 4.94
CA ASN A 148 -11.69 -7.74 6.32
C ASN A 148 -10.48 -7.84 7.25
N GLU A 149 -9.63 -6.82 7.17
CA GLU A 149 -8.42 -6.70 7.99
C GLU A 149 -8.74 -6.49 9.47
N GLU A 150 -9.82 -5.75 9.77
CA GLU A 150 -10.29 -5.51 11.14
C GLU A 150 -10.60 -6.82 11.88
N ALA A 151 -11.28 -7.75 11.21
CA ALA A 151 -11.57 -9.06 11.79
C ALA A 151 -10.31 -9.86 12.10
N ILE A 152 -9.29 -9.79 11.24
CA ILE A 152 -8.00 -10.46 11.47
C ILE A 152 -7.30 -9.85 12.67
N VAL A 153 -7.26 -8.51 12.80
CA VAL A 153 -6.68 -7.85 13.98
C VAL A 153 -7.42 -8.25 15.24
N ALA A 154 -8.75 -8.22 15.22
CA ALA A 154 -9.58 -8.60 16.36
C ALA A 154 -9.33 -10.05 16.78
N ALA A 155 -9.20 -10.97 15.83
CA ALA A 155 -8.88 -12.37 16.08
C ALA A 155 -7.48 -12.56 16.68
N LEU A 156 -6.47 -11.86 16.16
CA LEU A 156 -5.09 -11.95 16.63
C LEU A 156 -4.93 -11.38 18.06
N LYS A 157 -5.63 -10.28 18.37
CA LYS A 157 -5.62 -9.64 19.70
C LYS A 157 -6.41 -10.44 20.73
N ASN A 158 -7.50 -11.10 20.33
CA ASN A 158 -8.40 -11.85 21.23
C ASN A 158 -8.58 -13.31 20.78
N PRO A 159 -7.52 -14.14 20.82
CA PRO A 159 -7.54 -15.46 20.22
C PRO A 159 -8.52 -16.43 20.90
N GLU A 160 -8.70 -16.34 22.22
CA GLU A 160 -9.60 -17.21 22.99
C GLU A 160 -11.07 -17.02 22.57
N SER A 161 -11.49 -15.77 22.46
CA SER A 161 -12.84 -15.41 21.99
C SER A 161 -13.09 -15.88 20.55
N ALA A 162 -12.08 -15.76 19.68
CA ALA A 162 -12.16 -16.22 18.30
C ALA A 162 -12.34 -17.74 18.17
N ILE A 163 -11.60 -18.51 18.96
CA ILE A 163 -11.70 -19.97 18.98
C ILE A 163 -13.06 -20.40 19.57
N GLU A 164 -13.52 -19.77 20.65
CA GLU A 164 -14.80 -20.11 21.31
C GLU A 164 -16.00 -19.87 20.39
N GLN A 165 -16.04 -18.73 19.68
CA GLN A 165 -17.10 -18.42 18.72
C GLN A 165 -17.17 -19.45 17.58
N ALA A 166 -16.01 -19.83 17.04
CA ALA A 166 -15.93 -20.82 15.96
C ALA A 166 -16.39 -22.22 16.43
N GLN A 167 -16.07 -22.60 17.67
CA GLN A 167 -16.50 -23.86 18.27
C GLN A 167 -18.02 -23.91 18.46
N LYS A 168 -18.62 -22.85 19.03
CA LYS A 168 -20.07 -22.76 19.21
C LYS A 168 -20.82 -22.90 17.89
N GLN A 169 -20.36 -22.19 16.86
CA GLN A 169 -20.97 -22.25 15.53
C GLN A 169 -20.78 -23.62 14.85
N ALA A 170 -19.62 -24.28 15.02
CA ALA A 170 -19.41 -25.63 14.53
C ALA A 170 -20.39 -26.62 15.19
N GLN A 171 -20.61 -26.47 16.50
CA GLN A 171 -21.52 -27.30 17.28
C GLN A 171 -22.99 -27.09 16.84
N GLU A 172 -23.46 -25.85 16.75
CA GLU A 172 -24.82 -25.53 16.29
C GLU A 172 -25.12 -26.08 14.89
N THR A 173 -24.18 -25.97 13.95
CA THR A 173 -24.36 -26.53 12.60
C THR A 173 -24.37 -28.05 12.57
N THR A 174 -23.58 -28.70 13.44
CA THR A 174 -23.58 -30.17 13.57
C THR A 174 -24.91 -30.65 14.13
N GLU A 175 -25.47 -29.94 15.11
CA GLU A 175 -26.78 -30.21 15.69
C GLU A 175 -27.93 -29.96 14.68
N ALA A 176 -27.84 -28.92 13.85
CA ALA A 176 -28.77 -28.65 12.76
C ALA A 176 -28.74 -29.74 11.67
N HIS A 177 -27.57 -30.24 11.30
CA HIS A 177 -27.44 -31.37 10.36
C HIS A 177 -27.90 -32.69 10.98
N ALA A 178 -27.61 -32.93 12.27
CA ALA A 178 -28.06 -34.11 12.99
C ALA A 178 -29.60 -34.15 13.12
N SER A 179 -30.24 -33.01 13.35
CA SER A 179 -31.70 -32.89 13.39
C SER A 179 -32.35 -33.06 12.02
N ARG A 180 -31.77 -32.47 10.95
CA ARG A 180 -32.24 -32.64 9.56
C ARG A 180 -32.07 -34.08 9.07
N GLY A 181 -30.98 -34.76 9.44
CA GLY A 181 -30.77 -36.19 9.18
C GLY A 181 -31.72 -37.10 9.98
N ARG A 182 -32.15 -36.68 11.18
CA ARG A 182 -33.20 -37.35 11.95
C ARG A 182 -34.55 -37.30 11.23
N THR A 183 -34.92 -36.15 10.67
CA THR A 183 -36.17 -35.96 9.90
C THR A 183 -36.17 -36.79 8.62
N LEU A 184 -35.03 -36.86 7.91
CA LEU A 184 -34.89 -37.68 6.70
C LEU A 184 -34.94 -39.20 7.01
N ARG A 185 -34.46 -39.62 8.19
CA ARG A 185 -34.62 -41.00 8.69
C ARG A 185 -36.07 -41.33 9.05
N TYR A 186 -36.84 -40.40 9.61
CA TYR A 186 -38.27 -40.62 9.88
C TYR A 186 -39.11 -40.75 8.60
N ILE A 187 -38.73 -40.05 7.53
CA ILE A 187 -39.37 -40.19 6.21
C ILE A 187 -38.89 -41.48 5.50
N GLY A 188 -37.63 -41.86 5.66
CA GLY A 188 -37.04 -43.07 5.08
C GLY A 188 -37.42 -44.38 5.78
N MET A 189 -37.87 -44.34 7.04
CA MET A 189 -38.34 -45.53 7.78
C MET A 189 -39.72 -46.04 7.34
N GLY A 190 -40.38 -45.36 6.38
CA GLY A 190 -41.63 -45.83 5.75
C GLY A 190 -41.44 -46.75 4.55
N ALA A 191 -40.20 -46.97 4.07
CA ALA A 191 -39.94 -47.81 2.90
C ALA A 191 -38.75 -48.76 3.15
N GLY A 192 -39.06 -49.93 3.71
CA GLY A 192 -38.26 -51.15 3.53
C GLY A 192 -36.94 -51.25 4.29
N ALA A 193 -37.00 -51.83 5.49
CA ALA A 193 -35.83 -52.43 6.14
C ALA A 193 -35.59 -53.84 5.59
N VAL A 194 -34.50 -54.07 4.85
CA VAL A 194 -33.91 -55.42 4.69
C VAL A 194 -32.37 -55.34 4.65
N LEU A 195 -31.78 -55.75 5.78
CA LEU A 195 -30.56 -56.56 5.96
C LEU A 195 -29.38 -56.39 4.98
N GLY A 196 -28.27 -55.84 5.50
CA GLY A 196 -26.94 -55.95 4.90
C GLY A 196 -25.96 -54.97 5.52
N GLY A 197 -25.28 -55.38 6.59
CA GLY A 197 -24.42 -54.49 7.38
C GLY A 197 -23.20 -53.95 6.63
N VAL A 198 -23.05 -52.63 6.67
CA VAL A 198 -21.77 -51.93 6.83
C VAL A 198 -22.05 -50.78 7.80
N LEU A 199 -21.50 -50.86 9.01
CA LEU A 199 -21.56 -49.78 10.00
C LEU A 199 -20.62 -48.66 9.53
N VAL A 200 -21.13 -47.76 8.69
CA VAL A 200 -20.41 -46.54 8.28
C VAL A 200 -20.34 -45.63 9.51
N GLY A 201 -19.12 -45.38 9.97
CA GLY A 201 -18.80 -44.67 11.21
C GLY A 201 -19.48 -43.31 11.33
N VAL A 202 -20.38 -43.21 12.30
CA VAL A 202 -20.96 -41.93 12.80
C VAL A 202 -20.23 -41.56 14.09
N THR A 203 -18.91 -41.42 14.00
CA THR A 203 -18.05 -40.85 15.06
C THR A 203 -17.00 -39.88 14.49
N GLY A 204 -17.05 -39.53 13.21
CA GLY A 204 -16.14 -38.57 12.61
C GLY A 204 -16.42 -37.14 13.10
N GLY A 205 -15.67 -36.66 14.09
CA GLY A 205 -15.55 -35.23 14.38
C GLY A 205 -15.46 -34.77 15.83
N LEU A 206 -15.35 -35.64 16.83
CA LEU A 206 -15.24 -35.20 18.23
C LEU A 206 -14.02 -35.78 18.94
N ALA A 207 -12.92 -35.02 18.89
CA ALA A 207 -11.90 -35.02 19.94
C ALA A 207 -11.65 -33.56 20.34
N ALA A 208 -12.00 -33.23 21.59
CA ALA A 208 -11.92 -31.91 22.18
C ALA A 208 -10.47 -31.35 22.23
N PRO A 209 -10.26 -30.02 22.21
CA PRO A 209 -9.00 -29.45 22.66
C PRO A 209 -8.99 -29.47 24.19
N LEU A 210 -8.22 -30.40 24.78
CA LEU A 210 -7.97 -30.42 26.22
C LEU A 210 -6.67 -29.64 26.48
N VAL A 211 -6.84 -28.55 27.22
CA VAL A 211 -5.86 -27.58 27.70
C VAL A 211 -4.50 -28.20 28.10
N GLY A 212 -3.38 -27.65 27.62
CA GLY A 212 -2.04 -27.93 28.14
C GLY A 212 -0.94 -27.91 27.08
N GLY A 213 0.16 -27.19 27.33
CA GLY A 213 1.23 -26.93 26.36
C GLY A 213 1.94 -28.14 25.76
N ALA A 214 2.60 -27.88 24.62
CA ALA A 214 3.45 -28.77 23.81
C ALA A 214 2.75 -29.82 22.92
N ALA A 215 2.49 -29.48 21.64
CA ALA A 215 2.59 -30.41 20.49
C ALA A 215 2.20 -29.72 19.16
N SER A 216 3.18 -29.26 18.39
CA SER A 216 3.02 -28.60 17.08
C SER A 216 2.78 -29.55 15.89
N ALA A 217 2.47 -30.83 16.12
CA ALA A 217 2.37 -31.83 15.04
C ALA A 217 1.10 -32.72 15.06
N VAL A 218 0.23 -32.60 16.07
CA VAL A 218 -0.88 -33.58 16.26
C VAL A 218 -2.25 -33.08 15.76
N LEU A 219 -2.40 -31.80 15.43
CA LEU A 219 -3.69 -31.27 14.92
C LEU A 219 -4.01 -31.71 13.47
N GLY A 220 -3.02 -32.15 12.69
CA GLY A 220 -3.23 -32.77 11.38
C GLY A 220 -3.69 -34.24 11.45
N LEU A 221 -3.28 -34.98 12.49
CA LEU A 221 -3.50 -36.43 12.61
C LEU A 221 -4.94 -36.83 12.99
N LEU A 222 -5.79 -35.88 13.40
CA LEU A 222 -7.16 -36.13 13.85
C LEU A 222 -8.25 -35.62 12.88
N GLY A 223 -7.88 -35.14 11.68
CA GLY A 223 -8.84 -34.62 10.70
C GLY A 223 -9.55 -33.32 11.12
N VAL A 224 -9.14 -32.72 12.23
CA VAL A 224 -9.72 -31.46 12.76
C VAL A 224 -9.13 -30.23 12.03
N GLY A 225 -7.94 -30.36 11.44
CA GLY A 225 -7.27 -29.28 10.70
C GLY A 225 -8.04 -28.74 9.48
N GLY A 226 -8.98 -29.50 8.90
CA GLY A 226 -9.85 -29.06 7.81
C GLY A 226 -11.13 -28.36 8.24
N THR A 227 -11.41 -28.29 9.55
CA THR A 227 -12.61 -27.62 10.08
C THR A 227 -12.35 -26.14 10.34
N ALA A 228 -13.40 -25.30 10.24
CA ALA A 228 -13.31 -23.87 10.52
C ALA A 228 -12.65 -23.55 11.89
N ALA A 229 -13.00 -24.30 12.94
CA ALA A 229 -12.41 -24.13 14.27
C ALA A 229 -10.96 -24.62 14.35
N GLY A 230 -10.60 -25.69 13.63
CA GLY A 230 -9.23 -26.20 13.56
C GLY A 230 -8.27 -25.24 12.83
N LEU A 231 -8.72 -24.64 11.73
CA LEU A 231 -7.97 -23.61 10.98
C LEU A 231 -7.72 -22.35 11.83
N LEU A 232 -8.73 -21.89 12.58
CA LEU A 232 -8.56 -20.75 13.48
C LEU A 232 -7.64 -21.09 14.66
N ALA A 233 -7.81 -22.24 15.31
CA ALA A 233 -6.97 -22.65 16.42
C ALA A 233 -5.50 -22.82 16.02
N SER A 234 -5.23 -23.37 14.83
CA SER A 234 -3.86 -23.50 14.32
C SER A 234 -3.24 -22.16 13.94
N GLY A 235 -3.99 -21.27 13.27
CA GLY A 235 -3.52 -19.93 12.91
C GLY A 235 -3.29 -19.02 14.12
N LEU A 236 -4.16 -19.10 15.13
CA LEU A 236 -4.03 -18.27 16.35
C LEU A 236 -2.99 -18.81 17.34
N ALA A 237 -2.45 -20.01 17.11
CA ALA A 237 -1.36 -20.55 17.91
C ALA A 237 -0.11 -19.65 17.76
N GLY A 238 0.16 -18.85 18.79
CA GLY A 238 1.26 -17.86 18.77
C GLY A 238 0.86 -16.47 18.26
N SER A 239 -0.43 -16.12 18.32
CA SER A 239 -0.92 -14.78 17.91
C SER A 239 -0.15 -13.63 18.55
N ALA A 240 0.33 -13.76 19.79
CA ALA A 240 1.18 -12.75 20.43
C ALA A 240 2.48 -12.46 19.64
N ALA A 241 3.12 -13.50 19.10
CA ALA A 241 4.32 -13.34 18.27
C ALA A 241 3.98 -12.74 16.90
N VAL A 242 2.83 -13.11 16.33
CA VAL A 242 2.32 -12.51 15.08
C VAL A 242 2.02 -11.02 15.29
N CYS A 243 1.32 -10.64 16.36
CA CYS A 243 1.06 -9.25 16.71
C CYS A 243 2.37 -8.47 16.90
N GLY A 244 3.34 -9.00 17.65
CA GLY A 244 4.64 -8.36 17.82
C GLY A 244 5.39 -8.15 16.51
N ALA A 245 5.30 -9.11 15.58
CA ALA A 245 5.92 -9.00 14.26
C ALA A 245 5.20 -7.99 13.33
N LEU A 246 3.87 -7.94 13.36
CA LEU A 246 3.08 -7.05 12.51
C LEU A 246 3.15 -5.60 12.98
N PHE A 247 2.95 -5.35 14.27
CA PHE A 247 2.78 -3.99 14.78
C PHE A 247 4.11 -3.34 15.20
N GLY A 248 5.16 -4.14 15.42
CA GLY A 248 6.52 -3.65 15.65
C GLY A 248 6.63 -2.69 16.84
N VAL A 249 7.57 -1.76 16.75
CA VAL A 249 7.88 -0.79 17.83
C VAL A 249 6.89 0.38 17.86
N TYR A 250 6.22 0.65 16.73
CA TYR A 250 5.24 1.73 16.60
C TYR A 250 3.79 1.25 16.81
N GLY A 251 3.59 0.08 17.42
CA GLY A 251 2.29 -0.47 17.81
C GLY A 251 2.20 -0.88 19.29
N ALA A 252 1.01 -1.32 19.68
CA ALA A 252 0.41 -1.71 20.97
C ALA A 252 0.61 -0.78 22.19
N GLN A 253 1.60 0.11 22.18
CA GLN A 253 1.82 1.21 23.13
C GLN A 253 2.96 2.08 22.59
N SER A 254 2.69 2.89 21.56
CA SER A 254 3.68 3.83 21.04
C SER A 254 3.98 4.90 22.09
N THR A 255 5.14 4.80 22.74
CA THR A 255 5.73 5.92 23.47
C THR A 255 6.50 6.76 22.45
N ALA A 256 5.99 7.97 22.17
CA ALA A 256 6.43 8.89 21.10
C ALA A 256 7.86 9.47 21.26
N SER A 257 8.87 8.65 21.57
CA SER A 257 10.22 9.14 21.87
C SER A 257 11.37 8.26 21.36
N MET A 258 11.19 7.57 20.22
CA MET A 258 12.19 6.63 19.70
C MET A 258 12.92 7.01 18.41
N ILE A 259 12.93 8.29 18.01
CA ILE A 259 13.85 8.81 16.97
C ILE A 259 14.78 9.86 17.59
N HIS A 260 15.56 9.46 18.59
CA HIS A 260 16.65 10.31 19.12
C HIS A 260 18.04 9.70 19.00
N ARG A 261 18.16 8.46 18.51
CA ARG A 261 19.43 7.70 18.54
C ARG A 261 19.99 7.26 17.20
N HIS A 262 19.27 7.40 16.09
CA HIS A 262 19.66 6.73 14.85
C HIS A 262 20.27 7.63 13.77
N THR A 263 20.24 8.96 13.91
CA THR A 263 20.54 9.83 12.76
C THR A 263 21.38 11.03 13.18
N ARG A 264 22.71 10.93 13.03
CA ARG A 264 23.60 12.10 13.16
C ARG A 264 23.44 13.11 12.03
N GLU A 265 22.85 12.69 10.91
CA GLU A 265 22.77 13.46 9.67
C GLU A 265 21.53 14.36 9.55
N VAL A 266 20.46 14.04 10.29
CA VAL A 266 19.18 14.75 10.32
C VAL A 266 18.87 15.09 11.77
N ARG A 267 18.59 16.37 12.06
CA ARG A 267 18.46 16.91 13.42
C ARG A 267 17.04 16.82 13.96
N ASP A 268 16.06 16.96 13.08
CA ASP A 268 14.64 16.92 13.41
C ASP A 268 13.99 15.85 12.54
N LEU A 269 13.65 14.72 13.15
CA LEU A 269 13.00 13.59 12.50
C LEU A 269 12.07 12.92 13.51
N ASP A 270 10.80 12.83 13.18
CA ASP A 270 9.82 12.13 14.00
C ASP A 270 8.68 11.58 13.12
N ILE A 271 7.94 10.61 13.67
CA ILE A 271 6.78 10.02 13.03
C ILE A 271 5.56 10.39 13.88
N VAL A 272 4.65 11.18 13.29
CA VAL A 272 3.51 11.75 14.01
C VAL A 272 2.22 11.09 13.51
N PRO A 273 1.37 10.53 14.37
CA PRO A 273 0.08 9.99 13.95
C PRO A 273 -0.83 11.10 13.40
N VAL A 274 -1.61 10.78 12.37
CA VAL A 274 -2.60 11.67 11.76
C VAL A 274 -4.00 11.24 12.22
N GLY A 275 -4.69 12.13 12.93
CA GLY A 275 -6.04 11.86 13.45
C GLY A 275 -6.06 11.31 14.89
N THR A 276 -7.27 11.03 15.39
CA THR A 276 -7.56 10.76 16.82
C THR A 276 -8.12 9.36 17.09
N HIS A 277 -7.79 8.36 16.27
CA HIS A 277 -8.19 6.96 16.50
C HIS A 277 -7.01 6.09 16.99
N PRO A 278 -6.42 6.37 18.18
CA PRO A 278 -5.26 5.65 18.67
C PRO A 278 -5.54 4.19 19.08
N ASP A 279 -6.81 3.80 19.22
CA ASP A 279 -7.22 2.49 19.73
C ASP A 279 -7.43 1.43 18.62
N GLU A 280 -7.48 1.85 17.35
CA GLU A 280 -7.80 1.00 16.21
C GLU A 280 -6.56 0.76 15.35
N GLU A 281 -5.70 -0.17 15.77
CA GLU A 281 -4.56 -0.57 14.95
C GLU A 281 -5.00 -1.35 13.72
N THR A 282 -4.47 -0.96 12.56
CA THR A 282 -4.82 -1.58 11.27
C THR A 282 -3.66 -2.40 10.72
N LEU A 283 -3.96 -3.29 9.78
CA LEU A 283 -2.95 -4.18 9.19
C LEU A 283 -2.07 -3.51 8.12
N ALA A 284 -2.35 -2.26 7.74
CA ALA A 284 -1.58 -1.52 6.78
C ALA A 284 -1.32 -0.09 7.25
N LEU A 285 -0.24 0.49 6.73
CA LEU A 285 0.21 1.81 7.15
C LEU A 285 0.32 2.74 5.95
N ARG A 286 -0.02 4.00 6.15
CA ARG A 286 0.26 5.09 5.23
C ARG A 286 1.22 6.08 5.87
N LEU A 287 2.34 6.33 5.22
CA LEU A 287 3.29 7.37 5.60
C LEU A 287 3.21 8.53 4.62
N CYS A 288 2.82 9.68 5.14
CA CYS A 288 2.66 10.91 4.38
C CYS A 288 3.83 11.86 4.65
N VAL A 289 4.33 12.53 3.61
CA VAL A 289 5.48 13.43 3.72
C VAL A 289 5.20 14.76 3.02
N SER A 290 5.10 15.82 3.82
CA SER A 290 4.93 17.20 3.34
C SER A 290 6.26 17.78 2.84
N GLY A 291 6.21 18.59 1.77
CA GLY A 291 7.41 19.17 1.14
C GLY A 291 7.74 20.62 1.49
N TRP A 292 6.86 21.33 2.19
CA TRP A 292 7.11 22.62 2.84
C TRP A 292 6.03 22.83 3.92
N LEU A 293 6.32 23.69 4.89
CA LEU A 293 5.46 23.94 6.06
C LEU A 293 5.48 25.42 6.43
N SER A 294 4.35 26.02 6.74
CA SER A 294 4.25 27.38 7.28
C SER A 294 4.19 27.36 8.81
N SER A 295 3.54 26.34 9.37
CA SER A 295 3.42 26.06 10.80
C SER A 295 3.56 24.56 11.10
N GLU A 296 3.67 24.18 12.37
CA GLU A 296 3.86 22.77 12.77
C GLU A 296 2.59 21.93 12.57
N GLU A 297 1.41 22.54 12.66
CA GLU A 297 0.13 21.87 12.44
C GLU A 297 0.02 21.35 10.99
N GLU A 298 0.73 21.98 10.04
CA GLU A 298 0.77 21.56 8.64
C GLU A 298 1.54 20.25 8.40
N ILE A 299 2.21 19.69 9.44
CA ILE A 299 2.82 18.36 9.36
C ILE A 299 1.72 17.31 9.12
N THR A 300 0.61 17.39 9.85
CA THR A 300 -0.48 16.41 9.81
C THR A 300 -1.73 16.92 9.08
N ALA A 301 -2.00 18.23 9.09
CA ALA A 301 -3.23 18.80 8.55
C ALA A 301 -3.57 18.43 7.09
N PRO A 302 -2.61 18.36 6.13
CA PRO A 302 -2.93 17.96 4.75
C PRO A 302 -3.39 16.50 4.62
N TRP A 303 -3.10 15.67 5.63
CA TRP A 303 -3.23 14.22 5.58
C TRP A 303 -4.44 13.70 6.35
N THR A 304 -5.22 14.58 7.00
CA THR A 304 -6.50 14.22 7.65
C THR A 304 -7.59 13.82 6.67
N ILE A 305 -7.29 13.85 5.37
CA ILE A 305 -8.12 13.39 4.26
C ILE A 305 -8.22 11.86 4.18
N PHE A 306 -7.43 11.12 4.95
CA PHE A 306 -7.40 9.67 4.90
C PHE A 306 -8.19 9.02 6.04
N GLY A 307 -8.78 7.86 5.73
CA GLY A 307 -9.34 6.92 6.71
C GLY A 307 -8.99 5.48 6.35
N GLY A 308 -9.38 4.54 7.21
CA GLY A 308 -9.17 3.10 7.02
C GLY A 308 -7.82 2.60 7.52
N ASP A 309 -6.71 2.99 6.87
CA ASP A 309 -5.35 2.56 7.24
C ASP A 309 -4.70 3.51 8.28
N ASP A 310 -3.81 2.98 9.12
CA ASP A 310 -3.02 3.78 10.07
C ASP A 310 -2.25 4.84 9.31
N THR A 311 -2.57 6.12 9.52
CA THR A 311 -1.95 7.21 8.80
C THR A 311 -0.98 7.96 9.70
N PHE A 312 0.26 8.09 9.25
CA PHE A 312 1.31 8.84 9.91
C PHE A 312 1.86 9.92 8.96
N ALA A 313 2.31 11.02 9.54
CA ALA A 313 3.07 12.05 8.87
C ALA A 313 4.53 12.01 9.32
N LEU A 314 5.45 12.13 8.38
CA LEU A 314 6.86 12.32 8.70
C LEU A 314 7.10 13.79 9.05
N ARG A 315 7.47 14.04 10.30
CA ARG A 315 8.08 15.30 10.70
C ARG A 315 9.55 15.25 10.35
N TRP A 316 10.03 16.22 9.57
CA TRP A 316 11.45 16.31 9.24
C TRP A 316 11.88 17.75 9.03
N GLU A 317 13.05 18.11 9.57
CA GLU A 317 13.74 19.39 9.36
C GLU A 317 12.80 20.60 9.33
N VAL A 318 11.90 20.71 10.33
CA VAL A 318 10.77 21.67 10.33
C VAL A 318 11.26 23.09 10.11
N LYS A 319 12.40 23.46 10.71
CA LYS A 319 13.02 24.77 10.50
C LYS A 319 13.34 25.03 9.02
N ALA A 320 13.98 24.08 8.34
CA ALA A 320 14.33 24.22 6.93
C ALA A 320 13.08 24.29 6.04
N LEU A 321 12.03 23.53 6.38
CA LEU A 321 10.75 23.57 5.66
C LEU A 321 10.02 24.90 5.83
N ARG A 322 10.14 25.56 7.00
CA ARG A 322 9.61 26.91 7.25
C ARG A 322 10.39 27.99 6.52
N ASP A 323 11.71 27.91 6.56
CA ASP A 323 12.59 28.81 5.80
C ASP A 323 12.29 28.71 4.29
N LEU A 324 12.06 27.48 3.80
CA LEU A 324 11.62 27.25 2.42
C LEU A 324 10.24 27.84 2.14
N SER A 325 9.24 27.61 3.00
CA SER A 325 7.88 28.14 2.79
C SER A 325 7.90 29.67 2.68
N ASN A 326 8.59 30.36 3.58
CA ASN A 326 8.76 31.82 3.53
C ASN A 326 9.42 32.28 2.22
N ALA A 327 10.43 31.54 1.76
CA ALA A 327 11.11 31.84 0.51
C ALA A 327 10.20 31.63 -0.72
N LEU A 328 9.38 30.57 -0.74
CA LEU A 328 8.41 30.32 -1.82
C LEU A 328 7.33 31.40 -1.88
N VAL A 329 6.76 31.79 -0.73
CA VAL A 329 5.76 32.87 -0.64
C VAL A 329 6.36 34.19 -1.14
N THR A 330 7.58 34.52 -0.70
CA THR A 330 8.29 35.72 -1.16
C THR A 330 8.54 35.68 -2.67
N LEU A 331 8.97 34.53 -3.21
CA LEU A 331 9.24 34.35 -4.64
C LEU A 331 7.97 34.60 -5.47
N VAL A 332 6.87 33.93 -5.12
CA VAL A 332 5.59 34.01 -5.83
C VAL A 332 5.03 35.44 -5.80
N GLY A 333 5.24 36.18 -4.71
CA GLY A 333 4.79 37.57 -4.57
C GLY A 333 5.53 38.59 -5.45
N THR A 334 6.68 38.25 -6.04
CA THR A 334 7.46 39.19 -6.86
C THR A 334 6.78 39.50 -8.20
N ASN A 335 6.89 40.75 -8.69
CA ASN A 335 6.29 41.17 -9.96
C ASN A 335 6.73 40.31 -11.15
N ALA A 336 7.99 39.85 -11.16
CA ALA A 336 8.51 38.95 -12.20
C ALA A 336 7.79 37.59 -12.18
N MET A 337 7.57 37.02 -10.99
CA MET A 337 6.88 35.73 -10.85
C MET A 337 5.37 35.86 -11.05
N LYS A 338 4.77 37.00 -10.70
CA LYS A 338 3.39 37.35 -11.04
C LYS A 338 3.19 37.41 -12.55
N PHE A 339 4.10 38.06 -13.29
CA PHE A 339 4.07 38.07 -14.75
C PHE A 339 4.18 36.65 -15.34
N VAL A 340 5.14 35.86 -14.85
CA VAL A 340 5.30 34.46 -15.29
C VAL A 340 4.03 33.64 -15.01
N GLY A 341 3.46 33.77 -13.82
CA GLY A 341 2.21 33.12 -13.45
C GLY A 341 1.07 33.51 -14.40
N ALA A 342 0.92 34.80 -14.69
CA ALA A 342 -0.09 35.31 -15.63
C ALA A 342 0.08 34.73 -17.04
N GLN A 343 1.31 34.61 -17.54
CA GLN A 343 1.60 33.98 -18.84
C GLN A 343 1.19 32.50 -18.87
N VAL A 344 1.42 31.76 -17.78
CA VAL A 344 1.02 30.35 -17.67
C VAL A 344 -0.50 30.20 -17.59
N VAL A 345 -1.19 31.10 -16.88
CA VAL A 345 -2.65 31.12 -16.79
C VAL A 345 -3.31 31.35 -18.15
N GLN A 346 -2.67 32.08 -19.07
CA GLN A 346 -3.16 32.27 -20.43
C GLN A 346 -3.16 30.99 -21.30
N ARG A 347 -2.88 29.81 -20.71
CA ARG A 347 -2.99 28.46 -21.30
C ARG A 347 -2.25 28.28 -22.63
N THR A 348 -1.14 28.99 -22.83
CA THR A 348 -0.23 28.64 -23.93
C THR A 348 0.61 27.44 -23.49
N VAL A 349 0.57 26.35 -24.27
CA VAL A 349 1.28 25.09 -23.97
C VAL A 349 2.80 25.30 -23.79
N LEU A 350 3.35 26.38 -24.37
CA LEU A 350 4.76 26.75 -24.25
C LEU A 350 5.05 27.77 -23.13
N ALA A 351 4.05 28.39 -22.50
CA ALA A 351 4.28 29.43 -21.49
C ALA A 351 5.17 28.97 -20.32
N PRO A 352 5.02 27.77 -19.74
CA PRO A 352 5.91 27.30 -18.68
C PRO A 352 7.37 27.19 -19.13
N ILE A 353 7.59 26.76 -20.38
CA ILE A 353 8.95 26.62 -20.97
C ILE A 353 9.54 28.00 -21.27
N LEU A 354 8.76 28.90 -21.88
CA LEU A 354 9.17 30.25 -22.23
C LEU A 354 9.43 31.11 -20.99
N ALA A 355 8.57 30.99 -19.97
CA ALA A 355 8.75 31.65 -18.69
C ALA A 355 10.01 31.14 -17.96
N ALA A 356 10.25 29.84 -17.99
CA ALA A 356 11.45 29.25 -17.42
C ALA A 356 12.73 29.58 -18.21
N LEU A 357 12.63 30.19 -19.39
CA LEU A 357 13.74 30.68 -20.22
C LEU A 357 14.00 32.19 -20.08
N ALA A 358 13.15 32.92 -19.34
CA ALA A 358 13.26 34.37 -19.22
C ALA A 358 14.45 34.80 -18.33
N PRO A 359 15.42 35.60 -18.84
CA PRO A 359 16.58 36.03 -18.06
C PRO A 359 16.25 36.80 -16.78
N THR A 360 15.17 37.60 -16.81
CA THR A 360 14.67 38.37 -15.67
C THR A 360 14.14 37.48 -14.55
N ALA A 361 13.54 36.34 -14.88
CA ALA A 361 13.13 35.34 -13.89
C ALA A 361 14.36 34.80 -13.15
N TRP A 362 15.43 34.46 -13.86
CA TRP A 362 16.63 33.85 -13.27
C TRP A 362 17.39 34.81 -12.35
N LEU A 363 17.49 36.09 -12.72
CA LEU A 363 18.21 37.12 -11.95
C LEU A 363 17.62 37.37 -10.55
N LYS A 364 16.30 37.20 -10.36
CA LYS A 364 15.61 37.40 -9.07
C LYS A 364 15.47 36.12 -8.26
N VAL A 365 15.44 34.96 -8.93
CA VAL A 365 15.44 33.65 -8.28
C VAL A 365 16.80 33.36 -7.63
N GLY A 366 17.90 33.94 -8.15
CA GLY A 366 19.25 33.80 -7.58
C GLY A 366 19.35 34.10 -6.07
N GLN A 367 18.62 35.08 -5.56
CA GLN A 367 18.62 35.43 -4.12
C GLN A 367 17.90 34.39 -3.23
N ILE A 368 17.06 33.53 -3.82
CA ILE A 368 16.30 32.46 -3.13
C ILE A 368 16.97 31.09 -3.34
N ILE A 369 17.74 30.93 -4.42
CA ILE A 369 18.55 29.73 -4.73
C ILE A 369 19.71 29.55 -3.76
N ASP A 370 20.33 30.63 -3.28
CA ASP A 370 21.58 30.54 -2.53
C ASP A 370 21.45 29.99 -1.10
N ASN A 371 20.26 29.82 -0.52
CA ASN A 371 20.17 29.18 0.81
C ASN A 371 18.94 28.27 1.04
N PRO A 372 17.67 28.71 1.07
CA PRO A 372 16.60 27.89 1.64
C PRO A 372 16.20 26.66 0.79
N TRP A 373 16.02 26.82 -0.52
CA TRP A 373 15.64 25.70 -1.41
C TRP A 373 16.75 24.65 -1.50
N SER A 374 17.97 25.08 -1.83
CA SER A 374 19.12 24.19 -1.98
C SER A 374 19.43 23.45 -0.67
N ASN A 375 19.36 24.14 0.47
CA ASN A 375 19.51 23.53 1.79
C ASN A 375 18.40 22.53 2.11
N ALA A 376 17.13 22.91 1.94
CA ALA A 376 15.99 22.02 2.19
C ALA A 376 16.02 20.78 1.27
N LYS A 377 16.41 20.94 0.00
CA LYS A 377 16.60 19.82 -0.94
C LYS A 377 17.73 18.89 -0.50
N ALA A 378 18.88 19.43 -0.09
CA ALA A 378 19.98 18.62 0.42
C ALA A 378 19.61 17.85 1.70
N LEU A 379 18.81 18.47 2.57
CA LEU A 379 18.24 17.81 3.75
C LEU A 379 17.22 16.74 3.36
N ALA A 380 16.38 16.97 2.36
CA ALA A 380 15.42 15.99 1.85
C ALA A 380 16.13 14.69 1.40
N VAL A 381 17.28 14.82 0.72
CA VAL A 381 18.08 13.66 0.29
C VAL A 381 18.59 12.85 1.49
N LYS A 382 19.12 13.52 2.51
CA LYS A 382 19.59 12.85 3.74
C LYS A 382 18.45 12.20 4.51
N THR A 383 17.33 12.91 4.68
CA THR A 383 16.12 12.38 5.30
C THR A 383 15.58 11.18 4.56
N GLY A 384 15.61 11.18 3.22
CA GLY A 384 15.21 10.05 2.41
C GLY A 384 16.07 8.82 2.64
N ALA A 385 17.40 8.96 2.64
CA ALA A 385 18.31 7.85 2.94
C ALA A 385 18.05 7.25 4.34
N VAL A 386 17.90 8.11 5.33
CA VAL A 386 17.53 7.74 6.71
C VAL A 386 16.17 7.02 6.75
N LEU A 387 15.16 7.56 6.08
CA LEU A 387 13.84 6.93 6.01
C LEU A 387 13.95 5.54 5.38
N GLY A 388 14.70 5.40 4.28
CA GLY A 388 14.96 4.11 3.66
C GLY A 388 15.58 3.10 4.62
N GLU A 389 16.52 3.52 5.47
CA GLU A 389 17.10 2.67 6.52
C GLU A 389 16.07 2.25 7.57
N LEU A 390 15.20 3.17 8.02
CA LEU A 390 14.12 2.88 8.96
C LEU A 390 13.12 1.87 8.36
N LEU A 391 12.76 2.04 7.08
CA LEU A 391 11.88 1.11 6.36
C LEU A 391 12.50 -0.29 6.25
N ALA A 392 13.78 -0.37 5.89
CA ALA A 392 14.51 -1.65 5.83
C ALA A 392 14.56 -2.36 7.19
N LYS A 393 14.71 -1.59 8.28
CA LYS A 393 14.72 -2.08 9.67
C LYS A 393 13.34 -2.45 10.21
N ARG A 394 12.26 -2.34 9.41
CA ARG A 394 10.89 -2.72 9.80
C ARG A 394 10.42 -1.98 11.06
N VAL A 395 10.73 -0.69 11.17
CA VAL A 395 10.30 0.09 12.34
C VAL A 395 8.78 0.05 12.52
N PHE A 396 8.03 0.10 11.42
CA PHE A 396 6.58 -0.01 11.36
C PHE A 396 6.01 -1.43 11.52
N GLY A 397 6.88 -2.41 11.77
CA GLY A 397 6.58 -3.83 11.75
C GLY A 397 6.46 -4.41 10.33
N ASN A 398 5.94 -5.63 10.24
CA ASN A 398 5.79 -6.38 8.98
C ASN A 398 4.44 -6.11 8.30
N ARG A 399 4.06 -4.84 8.19
CA ARG A 399 2.81 -4.37 7.54
C ARG A 399 3.08 -3.75 6.17
N PRO A 400 2.15 -3.83 5.21
CA PRO A 400 2.23 -3.12 3.94
C PRO A 400 2.27 -1.61 4.15
N LEU A 401 3.13 -0.94 3.40
CA LEU A 401 3.31 0.51 3.48
C LEU A 401 2.88 1.22 2.21
N THR A 402 1.98 2.18 2.34
CA THR A 402 1.68 3.18 1.31
C THR A 402 2.47 4.45 1.59
N LEU A 403 3.22 4.95 0.60
CA LEU A 403 3.98 6.19 0.70
C LEU A 403 3.27 7.29 -0.09
N THR A 404 3.09 8.46 0.51
CA THR A 404 2.44 9.60 -0.16
C THR A 404 3.20 10.87 0.16
N GLY A 405 3.53 11.67 -0.85
CA GLY A 405 4.19 12.95 -0.59
C GLY A 405 4.07 13.90 -1.76
N TYR A 406 4.25 15.18 -1.46
CA TYR A 406 4.32 16.23 -2.47
C TYR A 406 5.63 17.03 -2.33
N SER A 407 6.10 17.63 -3.42
CA SER A 407 7.28 18.52 -3.42
C SER A 407 8.52 17.85 -2.81
N LEU A 408 9.28 18.52 -1.94
CA LEU A 408 10.46 17.92 -1.29
C LEU A 408 10.10 16.71 -0.43
N GLY A 409 8.85 16.57 0.04
CA GLY A 409 8.40 15.39 0.76
C GLY A 409 8.30 14.17 -0.16
N SER A 410 7.88 14.39 -1.41
CA SER A 410 7.98 13.35 -2.45
C SER A 410 9.43 13.03 -2.80
N LEU A 411 10.36 13.98 -2.72
CA LEU A 411 11.80 13.74 -2.90
C LEU A 411 12.39 12.91 -1.75
N VAL A 412 11.96 13.13 -0.50
CA VAL A 412 12.32 12.26 0.64
C VAL A 412 11.92 10.82 0.36
N ILE A 413 10.68 10.59 -0.11
CA ILE A 413 10.22 9.24 -0.49
C ILE A 413 11.04 8.70 -1.66
N PHE A 414 11.29 9.50 -2.70
CA PHE A 414 12.08 9.11 -3.86
C PHE A 414 13.48 8.61 -3.46
N GLU A 415 14.16 9.33 -2.56
CA GLU A 415 15.49 8.94 -2.07
C GLU A 415 15.44 7.75 -1.09
N ALA A 416 14.34 7.58 -0.33
CA ALA A 416 14.10 6.38 0.46
C ALA A 416 13.95 5.13 -0.42
N LEU A 417 13.20 5.24 -1.52
CA LEU A 417 13.07 4.16 -2.50
C LEU A 417 14.42 3.85 -3.16
N LYS A 418 15.20 4.87 -3.54
CA LYS A 418 16.57 4.67 -4.06
C LYS A 418 17.43 3.90 -3.09
N TYR A 419 17.44 4.27 -1.82
CA TYR A 419 18.16 3.51 -0.79
C TYR A 419 17.72 2.05 -0.75
N LEU A 420 16.41 1.78 -0.71
CA LEU A 420 15.87 0.42 -0.68
C LEU A 420 16.26 -0.40 -1.93
N THR A 421 16.38 0.22 -3.10
CA THR A 421 16.82 -0.49 -4.32
C THR A 421 18.27 -0.97 -4.27
N THR A 422 19.10 -0.39 -3.38
CA THR A 422 20.48 -0.83 -3.18
C THR A 422 20.60 -2.09 -2.32
N LEU A 423 19.53 -2.45 -1.61
CA LEU A 423 19.49 -3.60 -0.73
C LEU A 423 19.04 -4.87 -1.48
N PRO A 424 19.37 -6.08 -0.97
CA PRO A 424 18.93 -7.33 -1.56
C PRO A 424 17.40 -7.40 -1.68
N PRO A 425 16.84 -7.85 -2.82
CA PRO A 425 15.40 -7.99 -3.03
C PRO A 425 14.67 -8.76 -1.92
N SER A 426 15.32 -9.77 -1.33
CA SER A 426 14.79 -10.57 -0.22
C SER A 426 14.41 -9.74 1.02
N GLN A 427 15.01 -8.55 1.19
CA GLN A 427 14.77 -7.68 2.34
C GLN A 427 13.72 -6.60 2.05
N THR A 428 13.42 -6.31 0.78
CA THR A 428 12.68 -5.10 0.40
C THR A 428 11.41 -5.36 -0.40
N SER A 429 11.33 -6.49 -1.10
CA SER A 429 10.27 -6.77 -2.09
C SER A 429 8.87 -6.99 -1.51
N HIS A 430 8.70 -6.89 -0.19
CA HIS A 430 7.42 -7.05 0.52
C HIS A 430 6.99 -5.82 1.32
N LEU A 431 7.79 -4.75 1.30
CA LEU A 431 7.58 -3.54 2.11
C LEU A 431 6.47 -2.65 1.55
N ILE A 432 6.65 -2.22 0.31
CA ILE A 432 5.94 -1.07 -0.24
C ILE A 432 4.77 -1.56 -1.09
N GLN A 433 3.58 -1.14 -0.70
CA GLN A 433 2.34 -1.40 -1.43
C GLN A 433 2.18 -0.41 -2.56
N ASP A 434 1.92 0.85 -2.24
CA ASP A 434 1.65 1.90 -3.22
C ASP A 434 2.51 3.13 -2.94
N VAL A 435 2.83 3.89 -3.99
CA VAL A 435 3.60 5.12 -3.92
C VAL A 435 2.91 6.22 -4.72
N PHE A 436 2.61 7.34 -4.07
CA PHE A 436 1.98 8.52 -4.69
C PHE A 436 2.89 9.74 -4.50
N LEU A 437 3.49 10.22 -5.59
CA LEU A 437 4.43 11.33 -5.60
C LEU A 437 3.88 12.48 -6.42
N PHE A 438 3.78 13.69 -5.84
CA PHE A 438 3.21 14.85 -6.51
C PHE A 438 4.21 16.01 -6.59
N GLY A 439 4.35 16.63 -7.76
CA GLY A 439 5.24 17.78 -7.94
C GLY A 439 6.70 17.47 -7.60
N THR A 440 7.17 16.26 -7.94
CA THR A 440 8.46 15.74 -7.46
C THR A 440 9.66 16.42 -8.11
N PRO A 441 10.56 17.04 -7.32
CA PRO A 441 11.77 17.71 -7.84
C PRO A 441 12.92 16.72 -8.07
N ALA A 442 12.65 15.64 -8.79
CA ALA A 442 13.60 14.58 -9.16
C ALA A 442 13.59 14.36 -10.69
N ASP A 443 14.60 13.66 -11.21
CA ASP A 443 14.68 13.33 -12.64
C ASP A 443 13.69 12.24 -13.08
N THR A 444 13.48 12.13 -14.39
CA THR A 444 12.62 11.13 -15.02
C THR A 444 13.42 9.93 -15.58
N ASN A 445 14.59 9.62 -15.02
CA ASN A 445 15.46 8.55 -15.54
C ASN A 445 14.74 7.18 -15.52
N PRO A 446 14.47 6.57 -16.70
CA PRO A 446 13.72 5.31 -16.78
C PRO A 446 14.34 4.17 -15.97
N SER A 447 15.67 4.13 -15.85
CA SER A 447 16.37 3.10 -15.07
C SER A 447 16.02 3.17 -13.58
N THR A 448 15.97 4.38 -13.00
CA THR A 448 15.63 4.60 -11.60
C THR A 448 14.15 4.30 -11.33
N TRP A 449 13.27 4.72 -12.22
CA TRP A 449 11.84 4.43 -12.07
C TRP A 449 11.52 2.95 -12.27
N ALA A 450 12.24 2.25 -13.15
CA ALA A 450 12.12 0.80 -13.31
C ALA A 450 12.54 0.04 -12.04
N SER A 451 13.60 0.49 -11.34
CA SER A 451 14.00 -0.14 -10.07
C SER A 451 13.00 0.10 -8.94
N PHE A 452 12.35 1.28 -8.91
CA PHE A 452 11.22 1.50 -8.00
C PHE A 452 10.05 0.60 -8.35
N ARG A 453 9.75 0.42 -9.64
CA ARG A 453 8.66 -0.44 -10.08
C ARG A 453 8.83 -1.88 -9.60
N ARG A 454 10.05 -2.45 -9.67
CA ARG A 454 10.33 -3.79 -9.09
C ARG A 454 10.04 -3.84 -7.59
N LEU A 455 10.42 -2.78 -6.87
CA LEU A 455 10.31 -2.68 -5.41
C LEU A 455 8.85 -2.58 -4.92
N VAL A 456 8.02 -1.79 -5.60
CA VAL A 456 6.63 -1.50 -5.20
C VAL A 456 5.71 -2.63 -5.68
N CYS A 457 4.81 -3.13 -4.84
CA CYS A 457 3.95 -4.26 -5.21
C CYS A 457 2.71 -3.82 -6.01
N GLY A 458 2.11 -2.70 -5.61
CA GLY A 458 0.93 -2.09 -6.22
C GLY A 458 1.33 -0.98 -7.19
N ARG A 459 0.74 0.19 -7.03
CA ARG A 459 0.80 1.32 -7.95
C ARG A 459 1.94 2.29 -7.62
N ILE A 460 2.53 2.86 -8.65
CA ILE A 460 3.38 4.05 -8.53
C ILE A 460 2.72 5.15 -9.36
N VAL A 461 2.31 6.23 -8.72
CA VAL A 461 1.69 7.39 -9.37
C VAL A 461 2.63 8.59 -9.27
N ASN A 462 3.04 9.10 -10.41
CA ASN A 462 3.70 10.39 -10.57
C ASN A 462 2.65 11.45 -10.96
N GLY A 463 2.22 12.24 -9.99
CA GLY A 463 1.39 13.41 -10.22
C GLY A 463 2.23 14.61 -10.63
N TYR A 464 2.03 15.11 -11.84
CA TYR A 464 2.81 16.21 -12.39
C TYR A 464 1.91 17.37 -12.82
N SER A 465 2.48 18.58 -12.89
CA SER A 465 1.80 19.73 -13.49
C SER A 465 2.73 20.48 -14.42
N ASN A 466 2.30 20.65 -15.67
CA ASN A 466 2.97 21.54 -16.62
C ASN A 466 2.86 23.02 -16.20
N GLY A 467 1.87 23.37 -15.38
CA GLY A 467 1.64 24.72 -14.86
C GLY A 467 2.49 25.08 -13.64
N ASP A 468 3.32 24.17 -13.13
CA ASP A 468 4.21 24.43 -11.99
C ASP A 468 5.48 25.20 -12.42
N TYR A 469 5.29 26.47 -12.72
CA TYR A 469 6.36 27.37 -13.16
C TYR A 469 7.44 27.60 -12.10
N VAL A 470 7.07 27.53 -10.81
CA VAL A 470 8.01 27.70 -9.69
C VAL A 470 8.99 26.52 -9.66
N LEU A 471 8.49 25.28 -9.72
CA LEU A 471 9.35 24.10 -9.83
C LEU A 471 10.15 24.13 -11.13
N GLY A 472 9.53 24.56 -12.24
CA GLY A 472 10.19 24.74 -13.53
C GLY A 472 11.42 25.65 -13.48
N ILE A 473 11.30 26.79 -12.80
CA ILE A 473 12.40 27.74 -12.65
C ILE A 473 13.45 27.21 -11.67
N LEU A 474 13.02 26.72 -10.49
CA LEU A 474 13.93 26.24 -9.45
C LEU A 474 14.77 25.05 -9.91
N SER A 475 14.18 24.07 -10.59
CA SER A 475 14.89 22.87 -11.07
C SER A 475 15.98 23.20 -12.11
N ARG A 476 15.67 24.08 -13.06
CA ARG A 476 16.61 24.50 -14.11
C ARG A 476 17.72 25.37 -13.55
N ALA A 477 17.39 26.32 -12.68
CA ALA A 477 18.38 27.21 -12.10
C ALA A 477 19.27 26.52 -11.06
N SER A 478 18.76 25.54 -10.30
CA SER A 478 19.53 24.83 -9.26
C SER A 478 20.33 23.64 -9.77
N THR A 479 19.80 22.89 -10.75
CA THR A 479 20.42 21.62 -11.19
C THR A 479 20.68 21.52 -12.69
N GLY A 480 20.24 22.50 -13.50
CA GLY A 480 20.32 22.38 -14.97
C GLY A 480 19.45 21.27 -15.54
N ASN A 481 18.58 20.65 -14.73
CA ASN A 481 17.73 19.55 -15.14
C ASN A 481 16.48 20.08 -15.85
N TRP A 482 16.30 19.64 -17.09
CA TRP A 482 15.16 20.00 -17.93
C TRP A 482 14.01 19.01 -17.81
N LYS A 483 14.33 17.78 -17.42
CA LYS A 483 13.44 16.64 -17.27
C LYS A 483 13.18 16.38 -15.80
N VAL A 484 11.99 16.73 -15.33
CA VAL A 484 11.66 16.74 -13.90
C VAL A 484 10.31 16.06 -13.71
N ALA A 485 10.25 15.03 -12.86
CA ALA A 485 9.07 14.20 -12.67
C ALA A 485 7.81 15.00 -12.29
N GLY A 486 7.96 16.07 -11.51
CA GLY A 486 6.84 16.95 -11.15
C GLY A 486 6.30 17.84 -12.28
N LEU A 487 6.96 17.89 -13.44
CA LEU A 487 6.61 18.77 -14.58
C LEU A 487 6.20 18.01 -15.85
N GLU A 488 6.57 16.75 -15.96
CA GLU A 488 6.36 15.93 -17.16
C GLU A 488 6.06 14.47 -16.77
N PRO A 489 5.43 13.68 -17.65
CA PRO A 489 5.20 12.27 -17.40
C PRO A 489 6.51 11.47 -17.36
N VAL A 490 6.51 10.39 -16.58
CA VAL A 490 7.60 9.41 -16.49
C VAL A 490 7.32 8.27 -17.45
N ASP A 491 8.27 8.02 -18.37
CA ASP A 491 8.20 6.90 -19.31
C ASP A 491 8.88 5.65 -18.71
N ALA A 492 8.14 4.94 -17.86
CA ALA A 492 8.57 3.67 -17.27
C ALA A 492 7.39 2.71 -17.16
N ILE A 493 7.62 1.43 -17.50
CA ILE A 493 6.58 0.40 -17.49
C ILE A 493 5.99 0.26 -16.08
N GLY A 494 4.67 0.33 -15.96
CA GLY A 494 3.94 0.20 -14.69
C GLY A 494 4.02 1.42 -13.77
N VAL A 495 4.57 2.55 -14.23
CA VAL A 495 4.49 3.85 -13.55
C VAL A 495 3.39 4.67 -14.21
N GLU A 496 2.41 5.09 -13.41
CA GLU A 496 1.30 5.92 -13.84
C GLU A 496 1.71 7.40 -13.76
N SER A 497 1.37 8.19 -14.78
CA SER A 497 1.66 9.63 -14.79
C SER A 497 0.36 10.42 -14.93
N GLU A 498 -0.03 11.10 -13.86
CA GLU A 498 -1.30 11.81 -13.74
C GLU A 498 -1.08 13.33 -13.83
N LEU A 499 -1.76 13.98 -14.78
CA LEU A 499 -1.67 15.43 -14.95
C LEU A 499 -2.64 16.13 -13.99
N VAL A 500 -2.09 16.93 -13.08
CA VAL A 500 -2.86 17.75 -12.13
C VAL A 500 -2.93 19.18 -12.65
N GLY A 501 -3.77 19.39 -13.67
CA GLY A 501 -3.82 20.63 -14.45
C GLY A 501 -4.24 21.88 -13.67
N GLU A 502 -4.90 21.74 -12.51
CA GLU A 502 -5.28 22.90 -11.68
C GLU A 502 -4.12 23.48 -10.86
N VAL A 503 -3.00 22.74 -10.74
CA VAL A 503 -1.82 23.22 -10.03
C VAL A 503 -1.05 24.20 -10.94
N ILE A 504 -1.31 25.49 -10.76
CA ILE A 504 -0.54 26.57 -11.36
C ILE A 504 0.37 27.19 -10.30
N GLY A 505 1.65 26.86 -10.36
CA GLY A 505 2.67 27.21 -9.37
C GLY A 505 2.77 26.21 -8.21
N HIS A 506 3.99 26.02 -7.71
CA HIS A 506 4.33 24.95 -6.77
C HIS A 506 3.56 25.00 -5.46
N THR A 507 3.26 26.19 -4.93
CA THR A 507 2.59 26.34 -3.63
C THR A 507 1.17 25.75 -3.61
N LYS A 508 0.52 25.56 -4.77
CA LYS A 508 -0.85 25.03 -4.84
C LYS A 508 -0.96 23.55 -4.49
N TRP A 509 0.12 22.75 -4.52
CA TRP A 509 0.02 21.31 -4.22
C TRP A 509 -0.60 21.04 -2.84
N ARG A 510 -0.29 21.86 -1.82
CA ARG A 510 -0.82 21.66 -0.47
C ARG A 510 -2.35 21.69 -0.40
N GLY A 511 -2.98 22.64 -1.11
CA GLY A 511 -4.44 22.77 -1.11
C GLY A 511 -5.12 21.76 -2.03
N LEU A 512 -4.42 21.26 -3.04
CA LEU A 512 -4.97 20.38 -4.08
C LEU A 512 -4.58 18.91 -3.90
N ILE A 513 -3.74 18.55 -2.92
CA ILE A 513 -3.23 17.19 -2.76
C ILE A 513 -4.35 16.16 -2.55
N GLY A 514 -5.37 16.49 -1.75
CA GLY A 514 -6.50 15.59 -1.53
C GLY A 514 -7.33 15.37 -2.79
N LYS A 515 -7.55 16.42 -3.59
CA LYS A 515 -8.20 16.31 -4.90
C LYS A 515 -7.36 15.48 -5.86
N ALA A 516 -6.05 15.73 -5.94
CA ALA A 516 -5.15 14.99 -6.82
C ALA A 516 -5.09 13.49 -6.47
N LEU A 517 -5.12 13.15 -5.18
CA LEU A 517 -5.21 11.77 -4.70
C LEU A 517 -6.56 11.12 -5.03
N LYS A 518 -7.67 11.85 -4.94
CA LYS A 518 -8.99 11.37 -5.37
C LYS A 518 -9.04 11.13 -6.87
N ASP A 519 -8.54 12.07 -7.65
CA ASP A 519 -8.58 12.02 -9.11
C ASP A 519 -7.78 10.82 -9.66
N CYS A 520 -6.65 10.47 -9.02
CA CYS A 520 -5.89 9.26 -9.37
C CYS A 520 -6.41 7.98 -8.67
N GLY A 521 -7.52 8.05 -7.93
CA GLY A 521 -8.12 6.89 -7.26
C GLY A 521 -7.23 6.28 -6.17
N ALA A 522 -6.53 7.10 -5.38
CA ALA A 522 -5.79 6.63 -4.23
C ALA A 522 -6.74 6.03 -3.17
N PRO A 523 -6.39 4.91 -2.52
CA PRO A 523 -7.28 4.24 -1.58
C PRO A 523 -7.44 5.02 -0.27
N GLY A 524 -8.59 4.86 0.40
CA GLY A 524 -8.83 5.39 1.75
C GLY A 524 -8.94 6.91 1.84
N VAL A 525 -9.21 7.59 0.72
CA VAL A 525 -9.44 9.04 0.69
C VAL A 525 -10.91 9.34 1.05
N LEU A 526 -11.14 10.32 1.93
CA LEU A 526 -12.44 10.73 2.43
C LEU A 526 -12.95 11.99 1.72
N ASP A 527 -14.03 11.84 0.95
CA ASP A 527 -14.60 12.91 0.13
C ASP A 527 -14.93 14.19 0.93
N GLU A 528 -15.55 14.04 2.10
CA GLU A 528 -15.92 15.17 2.96
C GLU A 528 -14.70 15.97 3.44
N GLN A 529 -13.60 15.28 3.76
CA GLN A 529 -12.36 15.91 4.22
C GLN A 529 -11.62 16.60 3.08
N ILE A 530 -11.70 16.08 1.85
CA ILE A 530 -11.17 16.78 0.67
C ILE A 530 -11.94 18.07 0.43
N GLU A 531 -13.27 18.02 0.49
CA GLU A 531 -14.08 19.22 0.31
C GLU A 531 -13.72 20.29 1.35
N LEU A 532 -13.48 19.88 2.59
CA LEU A 532 -13.01 20.78 3.64
C LEU A 532 -11.64 21.37 3.31
N GLN A 533 -10.68 20.54 2.88
CA GLN A 533 -9.34 20.99 2.46
C GLN A 533 -9.42 22.00 1.30
N LEU A 534 -10.26 21.75 0.30
CA LEU A 534 -10.46 22.65 -0.84
C LEU A 534 -11.04 24.00 -0.39
N LYS A 535 -12.04 23.99 0.49
CA LYS A 535 -12.70 25.21 1.00
C LYS A 535 -11.78 26.03 1.92
N THR A 536 -11.01 25.36 2.79
CA THR A 536 -10.24 26.03 3.85
C THR A 536 -8.82 26.41 3.42
N ILE A 537 -8.24 25.68 2.46
CA ILE A 537 -6.85 25.88 2.03
C ILE A 537 -6.78 26.33 0.57
N ALA A 538 -7.36 25.56 -0.36
CA ALA A 538 -7.19 25.85 -1.79
C ALA A 538 -7.87 27.17 -2.22
N GLN A 539 -9.12 27.40 -1.81
CA GLN A 539 -9.87 28.60 -2.18
C GLN A 539 -9.23 29.90 -1.65
N PRO A 540 -8.82 30.01 -0.36
CA PRO A 540 -8.10 31.20 0.11
C PRO A 540 -6.77 31.42 -0.63
N MET A 541 -6.00 30.37 -0.89
CA MET A 541 -4.74 30.47 -1.64
C MET A 541 -4.95 30.95 -3.07
N GLU A 542 -6.06 30.55 -3.71
CA GLU A 542 -6.41 31.04 -5.05
C GLU A 542 -6.83 32.51 -5.03
N GLN A 543 -7.58 32.94 -4.00
CA GLN A 543 -7.98 34.35 -3.84
C GLN A 543 -6.79 35.28 -3.58
N GLU A 544 -5.81 34.85 -2.78
CA GLU A 544 -4.58 35.61 -2.53
C GLU A 544 -3.68 35.73 -3.78
N MET A 545 -3.76 34.75 -4.69
CA MET A 545 -2.97 34.70 -5.92
C MET A 545 -3.68 35.26 -7.15
N ASN A 546 -4.97 35.58 -7.06
CA ASN A 546 -5.74 36.16 -8.17
C ASN A 546 -5.31 37.60 -8.43
N ILE A 547 -4.35 37.73 -9.35
CA ILE A 547 -4.14 38.96 -10.11
C ILE A 547 -5.38 39.12 -10.99
N ASN A 548 -6.12 40.22 -10.87
CA ASN A 548 -7.31 40.43 -11.70
C ASN A 548 -6.91 40.51 -13.19
N ASP A 549 -7.82 40.20 -14.12
CA ASP A 549 -7.51 40.17 -15.57
C ASP A 549 -6.99 41.51 -16.12
N GLU A 550 -7.36 42.65 -15.52
CA GLU A 550 -6.84 43.97 -15.89
C GLU A 550 -5.41 44.17 -15.38
N GLU A 551 -5.10 43.77 -14.16
CA GLU A 551 -3.78 43.82 -13.54
C GLU A 551 -2.82 42.82 -14.21
N ALA A 552 -3.32 41.66 -14.66
CA ALA A 552 -2.56 40.72 -15.47
C ALA A 552 -2.20 41.32 -16.84
N LYS A 553 -3.16 41.98 -17.51
CA LYS A 553 -2.89 42.71 -18.77
C LYS A 553 -1.92 43.87 -18.55
N GLU A 554 -2.08 44.64 -17.48
CA GLU A 554 -1.20 45.76 -17.15
C GLU A 554 0.22 45.30 -16.81
N ILE A 555 0.38 44.19 -16.08
CA ILE A 555 1.68 43.57 -15.79
C ILE A 555 2.33 43.06 -17.09
N ILE A 556 1.54 42.52 -18.03
CA ILE A 556 2.04 42.03 -19.31
C ILE A 556 2.46 43.18 -20.23
N GLU A 557 1.66 44.24 -20.31
CA GLU A 557 1.96 45.44 -21.09
C GLU A 557 3.17 46.21 -20.56
N LYS A 558 3.36 46.28 -19.24
CA LYS A 558 4.53 46.92 -18.61
C LYS A 558 5.81 46.08 -18.67
N GLY A 559 5.69 44.78 -18.97
CA GLY A 559 6.80 43.83 -19.04
C GLY A 559 7.38 43.61 -20.45
N MET A 560 6.74 44.16 -21.49
CA MET A 560 7.22 44.16 -22.89
C MET A 560 8.21 45.29 -23.17
#